data_AF-A0A812NU51-F1
#
_entry.id   AF-A0A812NU51-F1
#
_cell.length_a   1.000
_cell.length_b   1.000
_cell.length_c   1.000
_cell.angle_alpha   90.00
_cell.angle_beta   90.00
_cell.angle_gamma   90.00
#
_symmetry.space_group_name_H-M   'P 1'
#
loop_
_entity.id
_entity.type
_entity.pdbx_description
1 polymer ?
#
loop_
_entity_poly.entity_id
_entity_poly.type
_entity_poly.pdbx_seq_one_letter_code
_entity_poly.pdbx_strand_id
1 'polypeptide(L)'
;MSDLRQRVFLQSLLFGCLLSALTLSIAHTFFGPRYGEAEDAEATPCWQSDANSEPGLAVSGPETNLSSLDVEEQLRNLLSLLRCNDMDQCIRHARLAGEVRDTYHRHILAQRRLTLQGAAGNGAQECSGFLGIQDQHPDLVPMPESLRPRPSFQEAFADLNIVGLPKTGTTQLYEILASHPNVRRLNPNRKENCAVYPRTRRDVVLDAQNDLDKEKRKLQVNLHSFVQSMAATRSGHSSSPGAAPAITLNGCVNFASVAFTWYYLRPTHRKFILMFRDPADWLWSSWNFFDQQKHLDAEGLGRYGWVKKNYRSPELFHELLTSRSQTLGGQWLVSWRCRSLEDPRLLMRMVGRSSILFLRNEDLVPSRINLKGGLLEKVGGFLGISSQKFDPDTYSQIMNCNNKKGFKSKCDNLTTAYKVSGGRSLLPETRVVIYLQFWELCNIWAVEFGIVYPDCLNVINSTAPT
;
A
#
# COMPACT_ATOMS: atom_id res chain seq x y z
N MET A 1 -36.30 7.10 -39.49
CA MET A 1 -36.31 5.96 -38.55
C MET A 1 -35.69 6.25 -37.18
N SER A 2 -35.14 7.45 -36.92
CA SER A 2 -34.48 7.81 -35.65
C SER A 2 -35.46 8.07 -34.48
N ASP A 3 -36.54 8.83 -34.74
CA ASP A 3 -37.48 9.31 -33.72
C ASP A 3 -38.13 8.16 -32.90
N LEU A 4 -38.57 7.07 -33.57
CA LEU A 4 -39.23 5.95 -32.89
C LEU A 4 -38.33 5.24 -31.86
N ARG A 5 -37.03 5.09 -32.14
CA ARG A 5 -36.08 4.49 -31.17
C ARG A 5 -35.85 5.39 -29.96
N GLN A 6 -35.82 6.70 -30.17
CA GLN A 6 -35.61 7.68 -29.10
C GLN A 6 -36.82 7.76 -28.17
N ARG A 7 -38.05 7.71 -28.72
CA ARG A 7 -39.29 7.60 -27.93
C ARG A 7 -39.38 6.30 -27.14
N VAL A 8 -39.04 5.16 -27.73
CA VAL A 8 -39.02 3.87 -27.01
C VAL A 8 -37.99 3.90 -25.86
N PHE A 9 -36.79 4.44 -26.09
CA PHE A 9 -35.76 4.58 -25.04
C PHE A 9 -36.22 5.48 -23.88
N LEU A 10 -36.83 6.63 -24.18
CA LEU A 10 -37.41 7.53 -23.16
C LEU A 10 -38.58 6.89 -22.40
N GLN A 11 -39.44 6.12 -23.08
CA GLN A 11 -40.51 5.36 -22.41
C GLN A 11 -39.97 4.27 -21.50
N SER A 12 -38.92 3.53 -21.91
CA SER A 12 -38.28 2.52 -21.05
C SER A 12 -37.60 3.15 -19.83
N LEU A 13 -36.98 4.32 -19.96
CA LEU A 13 -36.39 5.08 -18.85
C LEU A 13 -37.45 5.55 -17.85
N LEU A 14 -38.54 6.17 -18.33
CA LEU A 14 -39.65 6.62 -17.49
C LEU A 14 -40.33 5.44 -16.78
N PHE A 15 -40.53 4.31 -17.46
CA PHE A 15 -41.11 3.11 -16.86
C PHE A 15 -40.19 2.51 -15.79
N GLY A 16 -38.88 2.51 -16.02
CA GLY A 16 -37.88 2.09 -15.02
C GLY A 16 -37.92 2.95 -13.76
N CYS A 17 -37.88 4.28 -13.90
CA CYS A 17 -37.94 5.20 -12.76
C CYS A 17 -39.26 5.09 -11.97
N LEU A 18 -40.40 4.93 -12.66
CA LEU A 18 -41.69 4.70 -12.00
C LEU A 18 -41.73 3.37 -11.24
N LEU A 19 -41.15 2.29 -11.80
CA LEU A 19 -41.08 1.01 -11.12
C LEU A 19 -40.20 1.08 -9.86
N SER A 20 -39.05 1.76 -9.93
CA SER A 20 -38.17 1.99 -8.77
C SER A 20 -38.87 2.79 -7.66
N ALA A 21 -39.55 3.89 -8.02
CA ALA A 21 -40.32 4.69 -7.07
C ALA A 21 -41.46 3.88 -6.41
N LEU A 22 -42.17 3.05 -7.19
CA LEU A 22 -43.20 2.17 -6.67
C LEU A 22 -42.63 1.12 -5.70
N THR A 23 -41.47 0.52 -6.00
CA THR A 23 -40.80 -0.42 -5.08
C THR A 23 -40.32 0.22 -3.79
N LEU A 24 -39.81 1.46 -3.82
CA LEU A 24 -39.46 2.19 -2.60
C LEU A 24 -40.70 2.51 -1.75
N SER A 25 -41.80 2.92 -2.38
CA SER A 25 -43.05 3.24 -1.69
C SER A 25 -43.65 1.99 -1.01
N ILE A 26 -43.64 0.83 -1.70
CA ILE A 26 -44.08 -0.44 -1.12
C ILE A 26 -43.18 -0.85 0.06
N ALA A 27 -41.85 -0.74 -0.09
CA ALA A 27 -40.93 -1.05 1.01
C ALA A 27 -41.19 -0.19 2.26
N HIS A 28 -41.43 1.12 2.08
CA HIS A 28 -41.77 2.02 3.19
C HIS A 28 -43.13 1.72 3.84
N THR A 29 -44.08 1.15 3.10
CA THR A 29 -45.43 0.85 3.61
C THR A 29 -45.47 -0.47 4.39
N PHE A 30 -44.65 -1.46 4.03
CA PHE A 30 -44.65 -2.78 4.67
C PHE A 30 -43.58 -2.96 5.77
N PHE A 31 -42.53 -2.14 5.80
CA PHE A 31 -41.44 -2.23 6.77
C PHE A 31 -41.30 -0.95 7.61
N GLY A 32 -42.38 -0.59 8.31
CA GLY A 32 -42.33 0.42 9.37
C GLY A 32 -41.50 -0.05 10.58
N PRO A 33 -40.82 0.86 11.31
CA PRO A 33 -39.97 0.50 12.45
C PRO A 33 -40.79 0.06 13.67
N ARG A 34 -40.40 -1.05 14.31
CA ARG A 34 -40.89 -1.42 15.64
C ARG A 34 -40.05 -0.71 16.70
N TYR A 35 -40.71 0.08 17.54
CA TYR A 35 -40.16 0.70 18.76
C TYR A 35 -40.60 -0.07 20.02
N GLY A 36 -39.89 0.18 21.12
CA GLY A 36 -40.13 -0.33 22.47
C GLY A 36 -38.77 -0.43 23.19
N GLU A 37 -38.31 0.63 23.87
CA GLU A 37 -38.35 0.81 25.34
C GLU A 37 -37.29 -0.06 26.07
N ALA A 38 -36.51 0.38 27.08
CA ALA A 38 -36.37 1.64 27.83
C ALA A 38 -34.86 1.79 28.27
N GLU A 39 -34.33 2.73 29.06
CA GLU A 39 -34.85 3.89 29.84
C GLU A 39 -33.68 4.88 30.15
N ASP A 40 -34.00 6.06 30.71
CA ASP A 40 -33.24 7.10 31.43
C ASP A 40 -31.70 7.03 31.71
N ALA A 41 -31.02 8.15 31.42
CA ALA A 41 -29.99 8.74 32.31
C ALA A 41 -29.80 10.26 32.03
N GLU A 42 -29.92 11.10 33.06
CA GLU A 42 -29.75 12.56 32.99
C GLU A 42 -28.26 12.98 32.92
N ALA A 43 -27.99 14.09 32.22
CA ALA A 43 -26.84 14.96 32.52
C ALA A 43 -27.05 16.40 31.99
N THR A 44 -26.95 17.38 32.89
CA THR A 44 -27.21 18.82 32.66
C THR A 44 -26.03 19.53 31.97
N PRO A 45 -26.25 20.52 31.09
CA PRO A 45 -25.15 21.25 30.42
C PRO A 45 -24.58 22.39 31.26
N CYS A 46 -23.34 22.80 30.97
CA CYS A 46 -22.73 24.04 31.44
C CYS A 46 -21.80 24.65 30.38
N TRP A 47 -21.67 25.98 30.43
CA TRP A 47 -20.79 26.87 29.64
C TRP A 47 -21.25 27.27 28.22
N GLN A 48 -22.10 28.30 28.19
CA GLN A 48 -22.02 29.36 27.18
C GLN A 48 -20.84 30.29 27.48
N SER A 49 -20.23 30.86 26.44
CA SER A 49 -19.68 32.22 26.50
C SER A 49 -19.57 32.80 25.09
N ASP A 50 -20.44 33.75 24.75
CA ASP A 50 -20.29 34.62 23.58
C ASP A 50 -19.23 35.71 23.85
N ALA A 51 -18.43 36.05 22.85
CA ALA A 51 -17.83 37.39 22.74
C ALA A 51 -17.39 37.68 21.30
N ASN A 52 -17.96 38.74 20.71
CA ASN A 52 -17.57 39.25 19.40
C ASN A 52 -16.21 39.96 19.44
N SER A 53 -15.43 39.88 18.34
CA SER A 53 -14.70 41.05 17.82
C SER A 53 -14.11 40.82 16.42
N GLU A 54 -14.59 41.61 15.48
CA GLU A 54 -13.87 42.09 14.29
C GLU A 54 -13.66 43.62 14.49
N PRO A 55 -12.76 44.34 13.77
CA PRO A 55 -12.50 44.14 12.34
C PRO A 55 -11.05 44.36 11.82
N GLY A 56 -10.84 43.87 10.59
CA GLY A 56 -10.31 44.68 9.48
C GLY A 56 -8.80 44.92 9.35
N LEU A 57 -8.25 44.45 8.23
CA LEU A 57 -7.24 45.18 7.45
C LEU A 57 -7.18 44.64 6.01
N ALA A 58 -7.46 45.52 5.04
CA ALA A 58 -7.36 45.20 3.61
C ALA A 58 -5.94 45.48 3.09
N VAL A 59 -5.43 44.59 2.24
CA VAL A 59 -4.22 44.84 1.45
C VAL A 59 -4.52 44.48 -0.01
N SER A 60 -4.49 45.48 -0.87
CA SER A 60 -4.60 45.33 -2.32
C SER A 60 -3.27 44.87 -2.92
N GLY A 61 -3.33 43.88 -3.81
CA GLY A 61 -2.21 43.37 -4.62
C GLY A 61 -2.65 43.26 -6.09
N PRO A 62 -1.72 43.35 -7.06
CA PRO A 62 -2.04 43.82 -8.41
C PRO A 62 -2.71 42.78 -9.30
N GLU A 63 -3.66 43.25 -10.11
CA GLU A 63 -4.21 42.51 -11.26
C GLU A 63 -3.16 42.39 -12.36
N THR A 64 -2.64 41.19 -12.57
CA THR A 64 -1.87 40.86 -13.78
C THR A 64 -2.83 40.42 -14.88
N ASN A 65 -3.02 41.26 -15.88
CA ASN A 65 -3.67 40.91 -17.14
C ASN A 65 -2.96 39.73 -17.82
N LEU A 66 -3.51 38.51 -17.70
CA LEU A 66 -3.23 37.46 -18.69
C LEU A 66 -4.14 37.68 -19.89
N SER A 67 -3.53 38.02 -21.02
CA SER A 67 -4.19 38.19 -22.31
C SER A 67 -4.91 36.90 -22.74
N SER A 68 -6.13 37.06 -23.24
CA SER A 68 -6.95 36.00 -23.81
C SER A 68 -6.23 35.27 -24.96
N LEU A 69 -5.83 34.02 -24.71
CA LEU A 69 -5.80 33.00 -25.75
C LEU A 69 -7.25 32.69 -26.14
N ASP A 70 -7.50 32.53 -27.43
CA ASP A 70 -8.87 32.37 -27.96
C ASP A 70 -9.53 31.11 -27.39
N VAL A 71 -10.69 31.30 -26.77
CA VAL A 71 -11.51 30.22 -26.19
C VAL A 71 -11.87 29.19 -27.27
N GLU A 72 -12.00 29.62 -28.53
CA GLU A 72 -12.26 28.73 -29.66
C GLU A 72 -11.08 27.79 -29.96
N GLU A 73 -9.84 28.25 -29.81
CA GLU A 73 -8.63 27.44 -30.03
C GLU A 73 -8.40 26.45 -28.88
N GLN A 74 -8.62 26.87 -27.64
CA GLN A 74 -8.63 25.97 -26.48
C GLN A 74 -9.70 24.87 -26.63
N LEU A 75 -10.88 25.23 -27.10
CA LEU A 75 -11.95 24.27 -27.36
C LEU A 75 -11.53 23.28 -28.46
N ARG A 76 -11.05 23.74 -29.62
CA ARG A 76 -10.59 22.85 -30.72
C ARG A 76 -9.53 21.85 -30.27
N ASN A 77 -8.56 22.27 -29.46
CA ASN A 77 -7.54 21.36 -28.92
C ASN A 77 -8.15 20.28 -28.00
N LEU A 78 -9.09 20.65 -27.13
CA LEU A 78 -9.80 19.70 -26.27
C LEU A 78 -10.69 18.72 -27.06
N LEU A 79 -11.39 19.22 -28.09
CA LEU A 79 -12.20 18.42 -29.00
C LEU A 79 -11.36 17.36 -29.74
N SER A 80 -10.12 17.69 -30.13
CA SER A 80 -9.22 16.78 -30.86
C SER A 80 -8.81 15.54 -30.04
N LEU A 81 -8.73 15.68 -28.72
CA LEU A 81 -8.32 14.60 -27.80
C LEU A 81 -9.48 13.65 -27.45
N LEU A 82 -10.72 14.13 -27.44
CA LEU A 82 -11.87 13.41 -26.88
C LEU A 82 -12.54 12.40 -27.84
N ARG A 83 -12.16 12.36 -29.14
CA ARG A 83 -12.69 11.43 -30.16
C ARG A 83 -14.23 11.27 -30.15
N CYS A 84 -14.98 12.34 -29.90
CA CYS A 84 -16.44 12.31 -29.93
C CYS A 84 -16.97 12.34 -31.37
N ASN A 85 -18.19 11.84 -31.56
CA ASN A 85 -18.84 11.78 -32.87
C ASN A 85 -19.62 13.07 -33.22
N ASP A 86 -19.93 13.91 -32.22
CA ASP A 86 -20.61 15.19 -32.40
C ASP A 86 -20.23 16.23 -31.33
N MET A 87 -20.54 17.49 -31.61
CA MET A 87 -20.22 18.64 -30.76
C MET A 87 -20.93 18.61 -29.40
N ASP A 88 -22.16 18.12 -29.32
CA ASP A 88 -22.92 18.07 -28.07
C ASP A 88 -22.37 16.98 -27.13
N GLN A 89 -21.93 15.84 -27.68
CA GLN A 89 -21.21 14.81 -26.94
C GLN A 89 -19.90 15.37 -26.38
N CYS A 90 -19.17 16.14 -27.19
CA CYS A 90 -17.96 16.82 -26.76
C CYS A 90 -18.21 17.87 -25.68
N ILE A 91 -19.23 18.72 -25.80
CA ILE A 91 -19.62 19.70 -24.79
C ILE A 91 -20.05 19.00 -23.49
N ARG A 92 -20.78 17.88 -23.57
CA ARG A 92 -21.14 17.07 -22.39
C ARG A 92 -19.91 16.47 -21.72
N HIS A 93 -18.98 15.87 -22.47
CA HIS A 93 -17.75 15.31 -21.90
C HIS A 93 -16.82 16.39 -21.32
N ALA A 94 -16.70 17.55 -21.98
CA ALA A 94 -15.92 18.68 -21.48
C ALA A 94 -16.53 19.30 -20.21
N ARG A 95 -17.87 19.40 -20.14
CA ARG A 95 -18.59 19.80 -18.91
C ARG A 95 -18.42 18.79 -17.79
N LEU A 96 -18.59 17.49 -18.04
CA LEU A 96 -18.33 16.46 -17.03
C LEU A 96 -16.87 16.48 -16.56
N ALA A 97 -15.89 16.65 -17.45
CA ALA A 97 -14.49 16.77 -17.08
C ALA A 97 -14.22 18.03 -16.24
N GLY A 98 -14.82 19.17 -16.61
CA GLY A 98 -14.77 20.42 -15.84
C GLY A 98 -15.44 20.30 -14.48
N GLU A 99 -16.63 19.72 -14.40
CA GLU A 99 -17.38 19.51 -13.15
C GLU A 99 -16.67 18.52 -12.23
N VAL A 100 -16.09 17.44 -12.76
CA VAL A 100 -15.24 16.50 -12.01
C VAL A 100 -13.97 17.21 -11.53
N ARG A 101 -13.28 17.96 -12.39
CA ARG A 101 -12.09 18.76 -12.02
C ARG A 101 -12.43 19.76 -10.92
N ASP A 102 -13.49 20.54 -11.06
CA ASP A 102 -13.84 21.61 -10.13
C ASP A 102 -14.42 21.06 -8.82
N THR A 103 -15.09 19.91 -8.86
CA THR A 103 -15.49 19.17 -7.65
C THR A 103 -14.28 18.57 -6.94
N TYR A 104 -13.32 18.01 -7.68
CA TYR A 104 -12.07 17.47 -7.14
C TYR A 104 -11.16 18.59 -6.60
N HIS A 105 -11.10 19.74 -7.26
CA HIS A 105 -10.33 20.90 -6.83
C HIS A 105 -10.96 21.58 -5.61
N ARG A 106 -12.30 21.66 -5.53
CA ARG A 106 -13.02 22.04 -4.31
C ARG A 106 -12.79 21.02 -3.18
N HIS A 107 -12.72 19.72 -3.47
CA HIS A 107 -12.39 18.69 -2.48
C HIS A 107 -10.94 18.78 -2.00
N ILE A 108 -9.97 19.07 -2.87
CA ILE A 108 -8.57 19.35 -2.48
C ILE A 108 -8.47 20.64 -1.67
N LEU A 109 -9.21 21.69 -2.00
CA LEU A 109 -9.23 22.94 -1.23
C LEU A 109 -9.93 22.76 0.12
N ALA A 110 -10.97 21.93 0.19
CA ALA A 110 -11.62 21.53 1.44
C ALA A 110 -10.68 20.67 2.29
N GLN A 111 -9.99 19.68 1.71
CA GLN A 111 -8.96 18.91 2.42
C GLN A 111 -7.80 19.81 2.87
N ARG A 112 -7.29 20.73 2.04
CA ARG A 112 -6.27 21.70 2.47
C ARG A 112 -6.76 22.59 3.61
N ARG A 113 -8.03 23.06 3.59
CA ARG A 113 -8.60 23.80 4.74
C ARG A 113 -8.68 22.92 5.98
N LEU A 114 -9.13 21.67 5.86
CA LEU A 114 -9.20 20.70 6.96
C LEU A 114 -7.81 20.26 7.47
N THR A 115 -6.78 20.25 6.63
CA THR A 115 -5.38 19.91 7.00
C THR A 115 -4.65 21.12 7.59
N LEU A 116 -4.98 22.35 7.17
CA LEU A 116 -4.43 23.59 7.76
C LEU A 116 -5.13 23.98 9.07
N GLN A 117 -6.45 23.79 9.17
CA GLN A 117 -7.21 23.93 10.42
C GLN A 117 -7.04 22.70 11.34
N GLY A 118 -6.69 21.55 10.78
CA GLY A 118 -6.46 20.28 11.46
C GLY A 118 -5.00 19.81 11.40
N ALA A 119 -4.05 20.75 11.53
CA ALA A 119 -2.64 20.43 11.80
C ALA A 119 -2.46 19.67 13.14
N ALA A 120 -3.50 19.64 13.98
CA ALA A 120 -3.81 18.53 14.87
C ALA A 120 -5.16 17.90 14.43
N GLY A 121 -5.14 16.68 13.87
CA GLY A 121 -6.38 15.97 13.50
C GLY A 121 -6.30 15.05 12.28
N ASN A 122 -6.82 15.52 11.14
CA ASN A 122 -7.71 14.64 10.35
C ASN A 122 -7.11 14.04 9.06
N GLY A 123 -6.00 14.55 8.52
CA GLY A 123 -5.30 13.87 7.41
C GLY A 123 -4.77 12.49 7.81
N ALA A 124 -4.39 12.35 9.09
CA ALA A 124 -3.99 11.07 9.69
C ALA A 124 -5.16 10.10 9.93
N GLN A 125 -6.41 10.56 9.86
CA GLN A 125 -7.56 9.83 10.44
C GLN A 125 -7.97 8.59 9.63
N GLU A 126 -7.71 8.57 8.31
CA GLU A 126 -8.00 7.41 7.45
C GLU A 126 -7.05 6.21 7.73
N CYS A 127 -5.93 6.44 8.41
CA CYS A 127 -5.02 5.40 8.90
C CYS A 127 -4.93 5.32 10.44
N SER A 128 -5.43 6.31 11.19
CA SER A 128 -5.31 6.31 12.66
C SER A 128 -6.04 5.13 13.32
N GLY A 129 -7.08 4.59 12.68
CA GLY A 129 -7.76 3.35 13.11
C GLY A 129 -6.89 2.09 13.10
N PHE A 130 -5.71 2.10 12.47
CA PHE A 130 -4.74 1.00 12.49
C PHE A 130 -3.65 1.18 13.57
N LEU A 131 -3.50 2.36 14.16
CA LEU A 131 -2.37 2.71 15.04
C LEU A 131 -2.43 2.11 16.47
N GLY A 132 -3.32 1.15 16.72
CA GLY A 132 -3.50 0.45 18.01
C GLY A 132 -2.33 -0.44 18.47
N ILE A 133 -1.11 -0.22 17.96
CA ILE A 133 0.10 -0.91 18.42
C ILE A 133 0.81 -0.01 19.44
N GLN A 134 0.36 -0.14 20.69
CA GLN A 134 1.08 0.35 21.88
C GLN A 134 2.50 -0.27 21.91
N ASP A 135 3.45 0.41 22.56
CA ASP A 135 4.89 0.04 22.48
C ASP A 135 5.25 -1.30 23.17
N GLN A 136 4.30 -1.89 23.91
CA GLN A 136 4.28 -3.32 24.19
C GLN A 136 3.42 -4.02 23.14
N HIS A 137 3.98 -4.94 22.33
CA HIS A 137 3.18 -5.75 21.41
C HIS A 137 2.14 -6.53 22.25
N PRO A 138 0.83 -6.22 22.17
CA PRO A 138 -0.15 -6.57 23.20
C PRO A 138 -0.58 -8.05 23.18
N ASP A 139 0.20 -8.90 22.51
CA ASP A 139 -0.19 -10.26 22.09
C ASP A 139 0.68 -11.37 22.67
N LEU A 140 1.73 -11.04 23.43
CA LEU A 140 2.49 -12.03 24.18
C LEU A 140 1.91 -12.19 25.59
N VAL A 141 0.94 -13.10 25.71
CA VAL A 141 0.42 -13.61 27.00
C VAL A 141 1.59 -14.15 27.85
N PRO A 142 1.57 -14.03 29.20
CA PRO A 142 2.60 -14.60 30.06
C PRO A 142 2.90 -16.07 29.74
N MET A 143 4.14 -16.32 29.34
CA MET A 143 4.57 -17.61 28.80
C MET A 143 5.03 -18.57 29.91
N PRO A 144 4.54 -19.83 29.91
CA PRO A 144 5.15 -20.92 30.67
C PRO A 144 6.65 -21.00 30.40
N GLU A 145 7.44 -21.38 31.42
CA GLU A 145 8.91 -21.46 31.32
C GLU A 145 9.38 -22.29 30.13
N SER A 146 8.70 -23.42 29.86
CA SER A 146 8.99 -24.32 28.74
C SER A 146 8.85 -23.68 27.35
N LEU A 147 8.08 -22.60 27.21
CA LEU A 147 7.85 -21.88 25.95
C LEU A 147 8.69 -20.60 25.85
N ARG A 148 9.50 -20.24 26.85
CA ARG A 148 10.38 -19.08 26.78
C ARG A 148 11.52 -19.31 25.79
N PRO A 149 12.01 -18.27 25.11
CA PRO A 149 13.15 -18.38 24.21
C PRO A 149 14.41 -18.73 25.01
N ARG A 150 15.18 -19.71 24.54
CA ARG A 150 16.52 -19.99 25.09
C ARG A 150 17.53 -18.99 24.51
N PRO A 151 18.63 -18.62 25.21
CA PRO A 151 19.64 -17.73 24.64
C PRO A 151 20.20 -18.21 23.29
N SER A 152 20.40 -19.51 23.12
CA SER A 152 20.82 -20.14 21.86
C SER A 152 19.82 -19.99 20.71
N PHE A 153 18.56 -19.64 20.98
CA PHE A 153 17.54 -19.43 19.95
C PHE A 153 17.66 -18.06 19.27
N GLN A 154 18.48 -17.11 19.77
CA GLN A 154 18.71 -15.83 19.08
C GLN A 154 19.27 -16.01 17.66
N GLU A 155 19.97 -17.12 17.42
CA GLU A 155 20.43 -17.53 16.10
C GLU A 155 19.29 -17.89 15.14
N ALA A 156 18.13 -18.34 15.60
CA ALA A 156 16.99 -18.63 14.72
C ALA A 156 16.52 -17.38 13.93
N PHE A 157 16.84 -16.19 14.41
CA PHE A 157 16.60 -14.93 13.71
C PHE A 157 17.75 -14.61 12.73
N ALA A 158 17.40 -14.17 11.51
CA ALA A 158 18.40 -13.75 10.53
C ALA A 158 19.16 -12.48 10.98
N ASP A 159 20.45 -12.44 10.67
CA ASP A 159 21.29 -11.25 10.86
C ASP A 159 20.79 -10.08 9.98
N LEU A 160 20.24 -10.39 8.81
CA LEU A 160 19.63 -9.48 7.85
C LEU A 160 18.24 -9.95 7.40
N ASN A 161 17.22 -9.12 7.58
CA ASN A 161 15.87 -9.35 7.05
C ASN A 161 15.51 -8.33 5.97
N ILE A 162 15.14 -8.79 4.78
CA ILE A 162 14.43 -7.97 3.79
C ILE A 162 12.95 -8.00 4.14
N VAL A 163 12.43 -6.84 4.49
CA VAL A 163 11.02 -6.59 4.83
C VAL A 163 10.43 -5.57 3.86
N GLY A 164 9.15 -5.27 4.05
CA GLY A 164 8.44 -4.26 3.29
C GLY A 164 7.26 -4.84 2.52
N LEU A 165 6.68 -3.98 1.70
CA LEU A 165 5.46 -4.27 0.98
C LEU A 165 5.72 -5.33 -0.10
N PRO A 166 4.75 -6.21 -0.43
CA PRO A 166 4.94 -7.11 -1.55
C PRO A 166 5.06 -6.32 -2.85
N LYS A 167 5.72 -6.90 -3.86
CA LYS A 167 5.87 -6.32 -5.21
C LYS A 167 6.78 -5.09 -5.34
N THR A 168 7.55 -4.76 -4.30
CA THR A 168 8.60 -3.72 -4.29
C THR A 168 10.02 -4.25 -4.59
N GLY A 169 10.15 -5.37 -5.32
CA GLY A 169 11.46 -5.88 -5.75
C GLY A 169 12.20 -6.78 -4.74
N THR A 170 11.62 -7.10 -3.58
CA THR A 170 12.27 -7.88 -2.51
C THR A 170 12.90 -9.21 -2.94
N THR A 171 12.37 -9.88 -3.97
CA THR A 171 12.99 -11.09 -4.53
C THR A 171 14.27 -10.79 -5.32
N GLN A 172 14.30 -9.74 -6.13
CA GLN A 172 15.51 -9.38 -6.88
C GLN A 172 16.62 -8.96 -5.92
N LEU A 173 16.31 -8.11 -4.94
CA LEU A 173 17.26 -7.75 -3.88
C LEU A 173 17.77 -8.98 -3.12
N TYR A 174 16.89 -9.94 -2.77
CA TYR A 174 17.31 -11.15 -2.05
C TYR A 174 18.35 -11.96 -2.83
N GLU A 175 18.14 -12.16 -4.13
CA GLU A 175 19.06 -12.94 -4.94
C GLU A 175 20.40 -12.20 -5.14
N ILE A 176 20.38 -10.86 -5.28
CA ILE A 176 21.61 -10.03 -5.28
C ILE A 176 22.36 -10.20 -3.95
N LEU A 177 21.68 -10.05 -2.80
CA LEU A 177 22.30 -10.17 -1.49
C LEU A 177 22.86 -11.58 -1.24
N ALA A 178 22.12 -12.62 -1.62
CA ALA A 178 22.52 -14.02 -1.47
C ALA A 178 23.68 -14.44 -2.40
N SER A 179 24.12 -13.56 -3.30
CA SER A 179 25.25 -13.81 -4.20
C SER A 179 26.61 -13.50 -3.58
N HIS A 180 26.65 -12.63 -2.56
CA HIS A 180 27.89 -12.23 -1.92
C HIS A 180 28.42 -13.34 -1.01
N PRO A 181 29.72 -13.73 -1.07
CA PRO A 181 30.26 -14.90 -0.38
C PRO A 181 30.13 -14.86 1.16
N ASN A 182 30.13 -13.66 1.76
CA ASN A 182 29.89 -13.50 3.21
C ASN A 182 28.40 -13.45 3.60
N VAL A 183 27.47 -13.73 2.69
CA VAL A 183 26.03 -13.77 2.94
C VAL A 183 25.52 -15.18 2.65
N ARG A 184 24.76 -15.76 3.57
CA ARG A 184 24.12 -17.08 3.41
C ARG A 184 22.62 -16.99 3.62
N ARG A 185 21.85 -17.79 2.88
CA ARG A 185 20.39 -17.89 3.08
C ARG A 185 20.10 -18.48 4.46
N LEU A 186 19.17 -17.89 5.22
CA LEU A 186 18.71 -18.47 6.50
C LEU A 186 18.06 -19.85 6.28
N ASN A 187 17.36 -20.02 5.15
CA ASN A 187 16.84 -21.29 4.68
C ASN A 187 17.30 -21.49 3.22
N PRO A 188 18.08 -22.54 2.89
CA PRO A 188 18.62 -22.72 1.53
C PRO A 188 17.52 -22.95 0.49
N ASN A 189 16.38 -23.49 0.91
CA ASN A 189 15.30 -23.90 0.01
C ASN A 189 14.21 -22.84 -0.17
N ARG A 190 14.18 -21.78 0.65
CA ARG A 190 13.09 -20.79 0.67
C ARG A 190 13.58 -19.37 1.00
N LYS A 191 13.24 -18.41 0.13
CA LYS A 191 13.45 -16.98 0.34
C LYS A 191 12.74 -16.46 1.59
N GLU A 192 11.48 -16.85 1.76
CA GLU A 192 10.58 -16.33 2.80
C GLU A 192 10.47 -17.34 3.93
N ASN A 193 11.24 -17.13 5.00
CA ASN A 193 11.13 -17.91 6.22
C ASN A 193 10.39 -17.09 7.29
N CYS A 194 9.09 -16.94 7.07
CA CYS A 194 8.18 -16.29 8.00
C CYS A 194 7.68 -17.33 9.02
N ALA A 195 7.72 -17.02 10.31
CA ALA A 195 6.92 -17.75 11.29
C ALA A 195 5.44 -17.70 10.85
N VAL A 196 4.73 -18.82 10.93
CA VAL A 196 3.30 -18.85 10.61
C VAL A 196 2.55 -18.07 11.69
N TYR A 197 2.38 -16.78 11.45
CA TYR A 197 1.29 -16.02 12.03
C TYR A 197 0.04 -16.50 11.28
N PRO A 198 -0.86 -17.29 11.90
CA PRO A 198 -2.21 -17.42 11.39
C PRO A 198 -2.71 -16.00 11.20
N ARG A 199 -3.39 -15.75 10.09
CA ARG A 199 -4.28 -14.59 10.06
C ARG A 199 -5.38 -14.91 11.05
N THR A 200 -5.21 -14.49 12.31
CA THR A 200 -6.34 -14.23 13.19
C THR A 200 -7.27 -13.38 12.35
N ARG A 201 -8.47 -13.91 12.09
CA ARG A 201 -9.51 -13.14 11.42
C ARG A 201 -9.71 -11.93 12.31
N ARG A 202 -9.32 -10.74 11.86
CA ARG A 202 -9.66 -9.49 12.55
C ARG A 202 -11.18 -9.31 12.64
N ASP A 203 -11.88 -10.06 11.79
CA ASP A 203 -13.33 -10.14 11.62
C ASP A 203 -13.97 -11.29 12.43
N VAL A 204 -13.22 -12.01 13.29
CA VAL A 204 -13.85 -12.78 14.38
C VAL A 204 -13.96 -11.86 15.57
N VAL A 205 -15.19 -11.44 15.82
CA VAL A 205 -15.63 -10.98 17.14
C VAL A 205 -15.39 -12.17 18.09
N LEU A 206 -14.34 -12.07 18.90
CA LEU A 206 -14.06 -13.03 19.95
C LEU A 206 -14.88 -12.59 21.16
N ASP A 207 -16.03 -13.22 21.39
CA ASP A 207 -16.98 -12.87 22.45
C ASP A 207 -16.43 -13.01 23.89
N ALA A 208 -15.18 -13.43 24.07
CA ALA A 208 -14.49 -13.42 25.35
C ALA A 208 -12.98 -13.19 25.22
N GLN A 209 -12.42 -12.42 26.16
CA GLN A 209 -10.97 -12.25 26.38
C GLN A 209 -10.22 -13.59 26.48
N ASN A 210 -10.87 -14.62 27.03
CA ASN A 210 -10.31 -15.97 27.17
C ASN A 210 -9.99 -16.64 25.83
N ASP A 211 -10.78 -16.42 24.78
CA ASP A 211 -10.51 -17.00 23.46
C ASP A 211 -9.38 -16.26 22.72
N LEU A 212 -9.25 -14.95 22.95
CA LEU A 212 -8.10 -14.17 22.48
C LEU A 212 -6.80 -14.66 23.10
N ASP A 213 -6.78 -14.89 24.42
CA ASP A 213 -5.60 -15.42 25.12
C ASP A 213 -5.27 -16.87 24.70
N LYS A 214 -6.29 -17.69 24.42
CA LYS A 214 -6.13 -19.06 23.92
C LYS A 214 -5.50 -19.09 22.53
N GLU A 215 -5.97 -18.25 21.60
CA GLU A 215 -5.31 -18.13 20.29
C GLU A 215 -3.90 -17.53 20.43
N LYS A 216 -3.69 -16.49 21.26
CA LYS A 216 -2.34 -15.95 21.53
C LYS A 216 -1.37 -17.01 22.06
N ARG A 217 -1.77 -17.87 23.00
CA ARG A 217 -0.95 -19.00 23.48
C ARG A 217 -0.61 -19.98 22.36
N LYS A 218 -1.56 -20.28 21.48
CA LYS A 218 -1.35 -21.13 20.29
C LYS A 218 -0.40 -20.47 19.27
N LEU A 219 -0.44 -19.14 19.10
CA LEU A 219 0.57 -18.39 18.34
C LEU A 219 1.97 -18.59 18.92
N GLN A 220 2.12 -18.45 20.24
CA GLN A 220 3.39 -18.59 20.96
C GLN A 220 3.94 -20.03 20.88
N VAL A 221 3.10 -21.06 21.01
CA VAL A 221 3.50 -22.47 20.84
C VAL A 221 4.01 -22.70 19.41
N ASN A 222 3.27 -22.27 18.39
CA ASN A 222 3.68 -22.40 16.99
C ASN A 222 5.00 -21.66 16.72
N LEU A 223 5.17 -20.46 17.30
CA LEU A 223 6.41 -19.69 17.19
C LEU A 223 7.59 -20.38 17.88
N HIS A 224 7.40 -20.93 19.09
CA HIS A 224 8.44 -21.67 19.81
C HIS A 224 8.92 -22.86 18.98
N SER A 225 8.00 -23.69 18.46
CA SER A 225 8.35 -24.84 17.61
C SER A 225 9.05 -24.43 16.32
N PHE A 226 8.62 -23.34 15.68
CA PHE A 226 9.29 -22.77 14.50
C PHE A 226 10.72 -22.31 14.82
N VAL A 227 10.89 -21.53 15.89
CA VAL A 227 12.17 -21.03 16.37
C VAL A 227 13.12 -22.17 16.75
N GLN A 228 12.62 -23.18 17.46
CA GLN A 228 13.38 -24.36 17.88
C GLN A 228 13.89 -25.14 16.65
N SER A 229 13.03 -25.36 15.65
CA SER A 229 13.41 -26.00 14.38
C SER A 229 14.50 -25.21 13.63
N MET A 230 14.38 -23.89 13.59
CA MET A 230 15.37 -23.00 12.97
C MET A 230 16.71 -22.97 13.72
N ALA A 231 16.68 -22.96 15.06
CA ALA A 231 17.89 -23.03 15.88
C ALA A 231 18.63 -24.36 15.67
N ALA A 232 17.91 -25.48 15.74
CA ALA A 232 18.48 -26.81 15.49
C ALA A 232 19.11 -26.94 14.10
N THR A 233 18.48 -26.35 13.08
CA THR A 233 19.03 -26.31 11.71
C THR A 233 20.35 -25.53 11.65
N ARG A 234 20.51 -24.44 12.42
CA ARG A 234 21.75 -23.64 12.45
C ARG A 234 22.89 -24.30 13.19
N SER A 235 22.64 -24.94 14.35
CA SER A 235 23.70 -25.61 15.12
C SER A 235 24.39 -26.74 14.34
N GLY A 236 23.69 -27.38 13.40
CA GLY A 236 24.29 -28.36 12.48
C GLY A 236 25.16 -27.77 11.35
N HIS A 237 25.12 -26.45 11.13
CA HIS A 237 25.88 -25.74 10.08
C HIS A 237 27.01 -24.89 10.69
N SER A 238 27.73 -25.44 11.68
CA SER A 238 28.94 -24.84 12.22
C SER A 238 29.92 -24.54 11.09
N SER A 239 30.36 -23.29 11.00
CA SER A 239 31.30 -22.84 9.98
C SER A 239 32.66 -23.50 10.20
N SER A 240 33.36 -23.84 9.12
CA SER A 240 34.72 -24.39 9.20
C SER A 240 35.63 -23.48 10.06
N PRO A 241 36.46 -24.02 10.96
CA PRO A 241 37.34 -23.22 11.81
C PRO A 241 38.17 -22.24 10.97
N GLY A 242 38.07 -20.94 11.29
CA GLY A 242 38.76 -19.86 10.56
C GLY A 242 37.94 -19.15 9.48
N ALA A 243 36.75 -19.64 9.11
CA ALA A 243 35.85 -18.89 8.23
C ALA A 243 35.19 -17.72 8.98
N ALA A 244 35.17 -16.53 8.37
CA ALA A 244 34.44 -15.38 8.92
C ALA A 244 32.93 -15.68 8.98
N PRO A 245 32.21 -15.26 10.05
CA PRO A 245 30.79 -15.59 10.22
C PRO A 245 29.94 -14.96 9.10
N ALA A 246 29.31 -15.80 8.30
CA ALA A 246 28.47 -15.37 7.18
C ALA A 246 27.10 -14.84 7.66
N ILE A 247 26.76 -13.63 7.20
CA ILE A 247 25.51 -12.92 7.48
C ILE A 247 24.33 -13.77 6.98
N THR A 248 23.43 -14.18 7.88
CA THR A 248 22.22 -14.90 7.51
C THR A 248 21.13 -13.97 6.97
N LEU A 249 20.57 -14.33 5.81
CA LEU A 249 19.61 -13.54 5.05
C LEU A 249 18.22 -14.20 5.02
N ASN A 250 17.20 -13.48 5.44
CA ASN A 250 15.78 -13.85 5.32
C ASN A 250 15.02 -12.81 4.48
N GLY A 251 14.10 -13.25 3.63
CA GLY A 251 13.30 -12.39 2.75
C GLY A 251 11.82 -12.34 3.13
N CYS A 252 11.49 -12.51 4.41
CA CYS A 252 10.10 -12.53 4.89
C CYS A 252 9.44 -11.14 4.76
N VAL A 253 8.61 -10.97 3.73
CA VAL A 253 7.83 -9.74 3.48
C VAL A 253 6.65 -9.55 4.44
N ASN A 254 6.29 -10.55 5.24
CA ASN A 254 5.24 -10.42 6.25
C ASN A 254 5.81 -9.74 7.50
N PHE A 255 5.74 -8.40 7.53
CA PHE A 255 6.25 -7.59 8.63
C PHE A 255 5.72 -8.03 10.00
N ALA A 256 4.43 -8.35 10.15
CA ALA A 256 3.87 -8.83 11.42
C ALA A 256 4.52 -10.13 11.91
N SER A 257 4.88 -11.06 11.00
CA SER A 257 5.60 -12.29 11.35
C SER A 257 7.02 -12.01 11.83
N VAL A 258 7.72 -11.09 11.16
CA VAL A 258 9.07 -10.65 11.56
C VAL A 258 9.02 -9.94 12.92
N ALA A 259 8.04 -9.05 13.11
CA ALA A 259 7.84 -8.34 14.36
C ALA A 259 7.55 -9.29 15.52
N PHE A 260 6.58 -10.18 15.37
CA PHE A 260 6.22 -11.18 16.39
C PHE A 260 7.41 -12.07 16.78
N THR A 261 8.20 -12.51 15.78
CA THR A 261 9.44 -13.29 16.03
C THR A 261 10.50 -12.45 16.75
N TRP A 262 10.66 -11.16 16.41
CA TRP A 262 11.60 -10.26 17.07
C TRP A 262 11.21 -9.96 18.51
N TYR A 263 9.93 -9.67 18.80
CA TYR A 263 9.46 -9.42 20.17
C TYR A 263 9.62 -10.65 21.07
N TYR A 264 9.47 -11.85 20.50
CA TYR A 264 9.71 -13.12 21.19
C TYR A 264 11.20 -13.37 21.45
N LEU A 265 12.08 -13.25 20.45
CA LEU A 265 13.51 -13.57 20.58
C LEU A 265 14.36 -12.45 21.20
N ARG A 266 13.90 -11.20 21.13
CA ARG A 266 14.66 -9.96 21.44
C ARG A 266 16.11 -9.97 20.94
N PRO A 267 16.36 -10.27 19.65
CA PRO A 267 17.71 -10.43 19.13
C PRO A 267 18.39 -9.05 18.96
N THR A 268 19.66 -8.97 19.34
CA THR A 268 20.48 -7.75 19.22
C THR A 268 21.17 -7.64 17.86
N HIS A 269 21.58 -6.43 17.49
CA HIS A 269 22.39 -6.12 16.30
C HIS A 269 21.85 -6.65 14.96
N ARG A 270 20.53 -6.80 14.84
CA ARG A 270 19.87 -7.28 13.61
C ARG A 270 19.62 -6.12 12.65
N LYS A 271 19.91 -6.33 11.36
CA LYS A 271 19.73 -5.34 10.30
C LYS A 271 18.52 -5.65 9.44
N PHE A 272 17.92 -4.61 8.90
CA PHE A 272 16.71 -4.69 8.08
C PHE A 272 16.90 -3.86 6.81
N ILE A 273 16.41 -4.37 5.68
CA ILE A 273 16.25 -3.59 4.47
C ILE A 273 14.76 -3.53 4.15
N LEU A 274 14.21 -2.31 4.02
CA LEU A 274 12.81 -2.11 3.68
C LEU A 274 12.70 -1.50 2.29
N MET A 275 12.03 -2.24 1.40
CA MET A 275 11.90 -1.90 -0.01
C MET A 275 10.62 -1.12 -0.30
N PHE A 276 10.79 0.08 -0.85
CA PHE A 276 9.75 0.88 -1.51
C PHE A 276 9.79 0.69 -3.03
N ARG A 277 8.73 1.15 -3.69
CA ARG A 277 8.59 1.23 -5.14
C ARG A 277 7.70 2.42 -5.46
N ASP A 278 7.83 2.99 -6.66
CA ASP A 278 6.90 4.01 -7.15
C ASP A 278 5.44 3.58 -6.87
N PRO A 279 4.60 4.41 -6.23
CA PRO A 279 3.31 3.96 -5.70
C PRO A 279 2.35 3.48 -6.79
N ALA A 280 2.38 4.10 -7.98
CA ALA A 280 1.53 3.69 -9.10
C ALA A 280 1.98 2.33 -9.67
N ASP A 281 3.27 2.16 -9.91
CA ASP A 281 3.86 0.89 -10.33
C ASP A 281 3.68 -0.23 -9.29
N TRP A 282 3.76 0.12 -8.01
CA TRP A 282 3.59 -0.80 -6.89
C TRP A 282 2.16 -1.33 -6.78
N LEU A 283 1.17 -0.44 -6.79
CA LEU A 283 -0.24 -0.82 -6.74
C LEU A 283 -0.64 -1.57 -8.01
N TRP A 284 -0.19 -1.13 -9.20
CA TRP A 284 -0.41 -1.85 -10.45
C TRP A 284 0.21 -3.26 -10.45
N SER A 285 1.41 -3.41 -9.90
CA SER A 285 2.07 -4.72 -9.74
C SER A 285 1.38 -5.60 -8.70
N SER A 286 0.80 -5.02 -7.66
CA SER A 286 0.05 -5.72 -6.61
C SER A 286 -1.31 -6.20 -7.12
N TRP A 287 -2.04 -5.34 -7.83
CA TRP A 287 -3.27 -5.66 -8.55
C TRP A 287 -3.07 -6.86 -9.48
N ASN A 288 -2.13 -6.78 -10.41
CA ASN A 288 -1.89 -7.86 -11.38
C ASN A 288 -1.31 -9.15 -10.78
N PHE A 289 -0.90 -9.15 -9.51
CA PHE A 289 -0.32 -10.33 -8.85
C PHE A 289 -1.29 -11.05 -7.92
N PHE A 290 -2.01 -10.31 -7.07
CA PHE A 290 -2.83 -10.91 -6.02
C PHE A 290 -4.24 -11.24 -6.50
N ASP A 291 -4.61 -12.51 -6.43
CA ASP A 291 -5.96 -12.93 -6.77
C ASP A 291 -6.95 -12.51 -5.68
N GLN A 292 -7.80 -11.55 -6.02
CA GLN A 292 -8.93 -11.10 -5.20
C GLN A 292 -10.28 -11.48 -5.83
N GLN A 293 -10.28 -12.34 -6.86
CA GLN A 293 -11.43 -12.70 -7.70
C GLN A 293 -12.70 -13.21 -6.97
N LYS A 294 -12.65 -13.44 -5.66
CA LYS A 294 -13.84 -13.79 -4.88
C LYS A 294 -14.57 -12.60 -4.26
N HIS A 295 -14.03 -11.38 -4.30
CA HIS A 295 -14.53 -10.25 -3.48
C HIS A 295 -14.63 -8.90 -4.21
N LEU A 296 -14.47 -8.84 -5.53
CA LEU A 296 -14.56 -7.56 -6.23
C LEU A 296 -16.00 -7.06 -6.35
N ASP A 297 -16.97 -7.99 -6.46
CA ASP A 297 -18.40 -7.66 -6.66
C ASP A 297 -19.38 -8.37 -5.69
N ALA A 298 -18.94 -9.38 -4.91
CA ALA A 298 -19.81 -10.13 -3.99
C ALA A 298 -19.05 -10.79 -2.83
N GLU A 299 -19.80 -11.23 -1.81
CA GLU A 299 -19.35 -11.69 -0.48
C GLU A 299 -18.35 -12.88 -0.47
N GLY A 300 -17.53 -12.96 0.61
CA GLY A 300 -17.01 -14.26 1.07
C GLY A 300 -15.51 -14.38 1.38
N LEU A 301 -14.93 -13.45 2.14
CA LEU A 301 -13.55 -13.43 2.69
C LEU A 301 -12.71 -14.72 2.53
N GLY A 302 -11.89 -14.80 1.47
CA GLY A 302 -10.77 -15.76 1.39
C GLY A 302 -10.50 -16.38 0.02
N ARG A 303 -9.40 -15.96 -0.62
CA ARG A 303 -8.13 -16.73 -0.70
C ARG A 303 -7.09 -15.96 -1.52
N TYR A 304 -5.86 -15.92 -1.02
CA TYR A 304 -4.73 -15.23 -1.65
C TYR A 304 -4.11 -16.11 -2.76
N GLY A 305 -4.80 -16.20 -3.89
CA GLY A 305 -4.35 -16.94 -5.06
C GLY A 305 -3.39 -16.13 -5.96
N TRP A 306 -2.94 -16.78 -7.02
CA TRP A 306 -2.40 -16.12 -8.22
C TRP A 306 -3.54 -15.91 -9.21
N VAL A 307 -3.57 -14.75 -9.89
CA VAL A 307 -4.62 -14.41 -10.84
C VAL A 307 -4.68 -15.43 -11.99
N LYS A 308 -5.79 -16.17 -12.10
CA LYS A 308 -5.97 -17.23 -13.12
C LYS A 308 -6.76 -16.83 -14.37
N LYS A 309 -7.41 -15.65 -14.39
CA LYS A 309 -8.30 -15.22 -15.48
C LYS A 309 -7.90 -13.85 -16.04
N ASN A 310 -8.17 -13.63 -17.33
CA ASN A 310 -7.83 -12.41 -18.09
C ASN A 310 -8.86 -11.27 -17.93
N TYR A 311 -9.54 -11.19 -16.78
CA TYR A 311 -10.60 -10.18 -16.55
C TYR A 311 -10.06 -8.82 -16.09
N ARG A 312 -8.74 -8.71 -15.84
CA ARG A 312 -8.13 -7.47 -15.37
C ARG A 312 -7.88 -6.55 -16.57
N SER A 313 -8.28 -5.30 -16.44
CA SER A 313 -7.94 -4.25 -17.37
C SER A 313 -7.39 -3.02 -16.62
N PRO A 314 -6.66 -2.13 -17.30
CA PRO A 314 -6.31 -0.82 -16.76
C PRO A 314 -7.53 0.03 -16.39
N GLU A 315 -8.64 -0.11 -17.11
CA GLU A 315 -9.92 0.58 -16.85
C GLU A 315 -10.57 0.11 -15.54
N LEU A 316 -10.74 -1.21 -15.35
CA LEU A 316 -11.31 -1.76 -14.11
C LEU A 316 -10.46 -1.37 -12.89
N PHE A 317 -9.13 -1.29 -13.06
CA PHE A 317 -8.26 -0.81 -12.00
C PHE A 317 -8.42 0.69 -11.71
N HIS A 318 -8.69 1.50 -12.74
CA HIS A 318 -9.04 2.91 -12.58
C HIS A 318 -10.33 3.08 -11.78
N GLU A 319 -11.39 2.37 -12.18
CA GLU A 319 -12.71 2.39 -11.51
C GLU A 319 -12.61 2.01 -10.03
N LEU A 320 -11.86 0.94 -9.70
CA LEU A 320 -11.64 0.54 -8.31
C LEU A 320 -10.86 1.59 -7.51
N LEU A 321 -9.85 2.24 -8.11
CA LEU A 321 -9.10 3.33 -7.47
C LEU A 321 -9.93 4.59 -7.24
N THR A 322 -10.79 4.96 -8.19
CA THR A 322 -11.66 6.15 -8.06
C THR A 322 -12.81 5.92 -7.09
N SER A 323 -13.27 4.67 -6.92
CA SER A 323 -14.33 4.30 -5.96
C SER A 323 -13.93 4.47 -4.48
N ARG A 324 -12.63 4.56 -4.15
CA ARG A 324 -12.12 4.68 -2.76
C ARG A 324 -12.73 3.60 -1.84
N SER A 325 -13.13 3.97 -0.61
CA SER A 325 -13.72 3.05 0.37
C SER A 325 -15.11 2.49 0.00
N GLN A 326 -15.71 2.90 -1.13
CA GLN A 326 -17.04 2.43 -1.57
C GLN A 326 -17.00 0.99 -2.13
N THR A 327 -15.83 0.48 -2.53
CA THR A 327 -15.66 -0.93 -2.93
C THR A 327 -14.62 -1.62 -2.06
N LEU A 328 -14.74 -2.96 -1.93
CA LEU A 328 -13.72 -3.79 -1.27
C LEU A 328 -12.34 -3.67 -1.95
N GLY A 329 -12.31 -3.42 -3.26
CA GLY A 329 -11.07 -3.18 -4.00
C GLY A 329 -10.39 -1.87 -3.60
N GLY A 330 -11.13 -0.77 -3.44
CA GLY A 330 -10.57 0.50 -2.99
C GLY A 330 -10.26 0.53 -1.48
N GLN A 331 -11.05 -0.12 -0.63
CA GLN A 331 -10.69 -0.35 0.79
C GLN A 331 -9.37 -1.12 0.93
N TRP A 332 -9.15 -2.15 0.09
CA TRP A 332 -7.88 -2.88 0.04
C TRP A 332 -6.70 -1.98 -0.34
N LEU A 333 -6.88 -1.04 -1.27
CA LEU A 333 -5.86 -0.06 -1.65
C LEU A 333 -5.54 0.92 -0.51
N VAL A 334 -6.55 1.41 0.22
CA VAL A 334 -6.36 2.23 1.43
C VAL A 334 -5.55 1.45 2.49
N SER A 335 -5.85 0.17 2.72
CA SER A 335 -5.12 -0.66 3.68
C SER A 335 -3.62 -0.81 3.33
N TRP A 336 -3.29 -0.87 2.05
CA TRP A 336 -1.90 -0.88 1.60
C TRP A 336 -1.21 0.45 1.83
N ARG A 337 -1.90 1.56 1.53
CA ARG A 337 -1.40 2.92 1.78
C ARG A 337 -1.06 3.12 3.26
N CYS A 338 -1.94 2.74 4.19
CA CYS A 338 -1.66 2.85 5.62
C CYS A 338 -0.46 2.00 6.06
N ARG A 339 -0.39 0.74 5.64
CA ARG A 339 0.76 -0.14 5.91
C ARG A 339 2.09 0.35 5.33
N SER A 340 2.07 1.11 4.24
CA SER A 340 3.26 1.72 3.65
C SER A 340 3.92 2.80 4.53
N LEU A 341 3.21 3.26 5.56
CA LEU A 341 3.67 4.22 6.56
C LEU A 341 3.87 3.55 7.94
N GLU A 342 2.95 2.68 8.33
CA GLU A 342 2.94 2.01 9.63
C GLU A 342 4.03 0.94 9.78
N ASP A 343 4.20 0.06 8.80
CA ASP A 343 5.19 -1.01 8.87
C ASP A 343 6.63 -0.42 9.01
N PRO A 344 7.04 0.62 8.24
CA PRO A 344 8.31 1.33 8.46
C PRO A 344 8.43 2.00 9.83
N ARG A 345 7.40 2.73 10.29
CA ARG A 345 7.44 3.44 11.58
C ARG A 345 7.49 2.48 12.77
N LEU A 346 6.76 1.36 12.74
CA LEU A 346 6.86 0.35 13.78
C LEU A 346 8.25 -0.31 13.75
N LEU A 347 8.80 -0.62 12.58
CA LEU A 347 10.17 -1.14 12.48
C LEU A 347 11.20 -0.15 13.08
N MET A 348 11.07 1.15 12.79
CA MET A 348 11.91 2.19 13.39
C MET A 348 11.80 2.24 14.91
N ARG A 349 10.59 2.11 15.49
CA ARG A 349 10.40 1.99 16.95
C ARG A 349 11.01 0.72 17.52
N MET A 350 10.89 -0.41 16.81
CA MET A 350 11.37 -1.71 17.27
C MET A 350 12.90 -1.81 17.34
N VAL A 351 13.62 -1.36 16.30
CA VAL A 351 15.05 -1.65 16.14
C VAL A 351 15.94 -0.41 15.94
N GLY A 352 15.35 0.79 15.91
CA GLY A 352 16.05 2.04 15.67
C GLY A 352 16.37 2.29 14.18
N ARG A 353 16.42 3.58 13.81
CA ARG A 353 16.63 4.03 12.42
C ARG A 353 17.95 3.56 11.80
N SER A 354 19.00 3.39 12.61
CA SER A 354 20.35 2.95 12.20
C SER A 354 20.40 1.45 11.84
N SER A 355 19.45 0.66 12.32
CA SER A 355 19.32 -0.77 11.99
C SER A 355 18.56 -1.01 10.67
N ILE A 356 18.15 0.05 9.97
CA ILE A 356 17.25 -0.02 8.80
C ILE A 356 17.86 0.74 7.62
N LEU A 357 17.97 0.06 6.48
CA LEU A 357 18.26 0.67 5.18
C LEU A 357 16.98 0.72 4.34
N PHE A 358 16.54 1.92 3.98
CA PHE A 358 15.44 2.13 3.05
C PHE A 358 15.98 2.18 1.62
N LEU A 359 15.33 1.47 0.69
CA LEU A 359 15.73 1.41 -0.71
C LEU A 359 14.52 1.51 -1.64
N ARG A 360 14.76 1.99 -2.86
CA ARG A 360 13.77 2.00 -3.95
C ARG A 360 13.99 0.81 -4.88
N ASN A 361 12.91 0.22 -5.35
CA ASN A 361 12.91 -0.78 -6.41
C ASN A 361 13.57 -0.25 -7.70
N GLU A 362 13.45 1.05 -7.95
CA GLU A 362 14.01 1.78 -9.10
C GLU A 362 15.54 1.93 -9.05
N ASP A 363 16.15 1.62 -7.89
CA ASP A 363 17.60 1.52 -7.72
C ASP A 363 18.12 0.09 -8.01
N LEU A 364 17.22 -0.88 -8.25
CA LEU A 364 17.53 -2.26 -8.68
C LEU A 364 17.64 -2.42 -10.22
N VAL A 365 17.66 -1.31 -10.97
CA VAL A 365 17.86 -1.33 -12.42
C VAL A 365 19.35 -1.54 -12.72
N PRO A 366 19.76 -2.45 -13.64
CA PRO A 366 21.17 -2.78 -13.86
C PRO A 366 22.10 -1.58 -14.07
N SER A 367 21.64 -0.55 -14.80
CA SER A 367 22.38 0.69 -15.06
C SER A 367 22.59 1.59 -13.84
N ARG A 368 21.99 1.29 -12.68
CA ARG A 368 22.08 2.06 -11.43
C ARG A 368 22.73 1.30 -10.28
N ILE A 369 22.77 -0.03 -10.33
CA ILE A 369 23.20 -0.88 -9.21
C ILE A 369 24.68 -0.68 -8.86
N ASN A 370 25.56 -0.69 -9.86
CA ASN A 370 27.02 -0.65 -9.69
C ASN A 370 27.63 0.76 -9.94
N LEU A 371 26.83 1.81 -9.79
CA LEU A 371 27.34 3.19 -9.79
C LEU A 371 27.93 3.56 -8.43
N LYS A 372 28.82 4.56 -8.39
CA LYS A 372 29.27 5.18 -7.14
C LYS A 372 28.07 5.77 -6.39
N GLY A 373 27.92 5.45 -5.11
CA GLY A 373 26.72 5.74 -4.31
C GLY A 373 25.49 4.90 -4.68
N GLY A 374 25.65 3.90 -5.55
CA GLY A 374 24.60 3.00 -6.02
C GLY A 374 24.21 1.92 -4.99
N LEU A 375 23.42 0.94 -5.44
CA LEU A 375 22.89 -0.13 -4.58
C LEU A 375 24.00 -0.90 -3.85
N LEU A 376 25.03 -1.36 -4.57
CA LEU A 376 26.05 -2.25 -4.00
C LEU A 376 26.90 -1.53 -2.95
N GLU A 377 27.18 -0.24 -3.13
CA GLU A 377 27.92 0.57 -2.16
C GLU A 377 27.08 0.85 -0.90
N LYS A 378 25.81 1.24 -1.07
CA LYS A 378 24.86 1.43 0.04
C LYS A 378 24.69 0.17 0.88
N VAL A 379 24.47 -0.98 0.23
CA VAL A 379 24.32 -2.27 0.89
C VAL A 379 25.64 -2.73 1.51
N GLY A 380 26.75 -2.62 0.78
CA GLY A 380 28.07 -3.01 1.27
C GLY A 380 28.46 -2.26 2.54
N GLY A 381 28.36 -0.93 2.51
CA GLY A 381 28.60 -0.07 3.68
C GLY A 381 27.63 -0.35 4.83
N PHE A 382 26.33 -0.52 4.54
CA PHE A 382 25.34 -0.84 5.58
C PHE A 382 25.60 -2.18 6.26
N LEU A 383 26.09 -3.19 5.55
CA LEU A 383 26.36 -4.52 6.09
C LEU A 383 27.78 -4.72 6.63
N GLY A 384 28.74 -3.89 6.22
CA GLY A 384 30.17 -4.07 6.51
C GLY A 384 30.84 -5.08 5.59
N ILE A 385 30.42 -5.16 4.32
CA ILE A 385 30.92 -6.11 3.31
C ILE A 385 31.34 -5.39 2.03
N SER A 386 32.17 -6.03 1.20
CA SER A 386 32.71 -5.41 -0.01
C SER A 386 31.67 -5.37 -1.14
N SER A 387 31.41 -4.17 -1.67
CA SER A 387 30.57 -3.97 -2.85
C SER A 387 31.11 -4.64 -4.13
N GLN A 388 32.39 -5.02 -4.17
CA GLN A 388 33.04 -5.64 -5.31
C GLN A 388 32.85 -7.17 -5.38
N LYS A 389 32.32 -7.80 -4.31
CA LYS A 389 32.18 -9.26 -4.21
C LYS A 389 30.76 -9.77 -4.47
N PHE A 390 29.85 -8.92 -4.94
CA PHE A 390 28.55 -9.33 -5.46
C PHE A 390 28.71 -9.87 -6.89
N ASP A 391 28.04 -10.98 -7.21
CA ASP A 391 28.11 -11.62 -8.52
C ASP A 391 27.36 -10.78 -9.59
N PRO A 392 28.05 -10.30 -10.65
CA PRO A 392 27.45 -9.54 -11.75
C PRO A 392 26.26 -10.21 -12.43
N ASP A 393 26.19 -11.55 -12.48
CA ASP A 393 25.07 -12.25 -13.11
C ASP A 393 23.75 -12.08 -12.35
N THR A 394 23.81 -11.65 -11.08
CA THR A 394 22.63 -11.39 -10.23
C THR A 394 22.04 -9.99 -10.35
N TYR A 395 22.78 -9.04 -10.92
CA TYR A 395 22.33 -7.65 -11.06
C TYR A 395 22.49 -7.04 -12.46
N SER A 396 23.17 -7.72 -13.38
CA SER A 396 23.24 -7.30 -14.79
C SER A 396 21.89 -7.33 -15.52
N GLN A 397 20.87 -8.01 -14.96
CA GLN A 397 19.57 -8.21 -15.59
C GLN A 397 18.41 -8.04 -14.59
N ILE A 398 17.25 -7.60 -15.11
CA ILE A 398 16.01 -7.53 -14.32
C ILE A 398 15.44 -8.94 -14.15
N MET A 399 15.48 -9.45 -12.92
CA MET A 399 14.84 -10.71 -12.59
C MET A 399 13.35 -10.50 -12.27
N ASN A 400 12.50 -11.39 -12.80
CA ASN A 400 11.02 -11.40 -12.70
C ASN A 400 10.29 -10.47 -13.69
N CYS A 401 9.94 -11.00 -14.88
CA CYS A 401 9.03 -10.33 -15.81
C CYS A 401 7.79 -11.19 -16.07
N ASN A 402 6.63 -10.55 -16.05
CA ASN A 402 5.32 -11.11 -16.38
C ASN A 402 5.00 -12.40 -15.60
N ASN A 403 5.30 -13.55 -16.18
CA ASN A 403 4.85 -14.86 -15.73
C ASN A 403 5.99 -15.76 -15.21
N LYS A 404 7.26 -15.34 -15.37
CA LYS A 404 8.43 -16.13 -14.99
C LYS A 404 9.18 -15.45 -13.84
N LYS A 405 9.78 -16.24 -12.95
CA LYS A 405 10.46 -15.77 -11.73
C LYS A 405 11.90 -16.26 -11.65
N GLY A 406 12.79 -15.39 -11.15
CA GLY A 406 14.20 -15.67 -10.88
C GLY A 406 15.07 -15.90 -12.12
N PHE A 407 16.30 -16.38 -11.90
CA PHE A 407 17.37 -16.56 -12.89
C PHE A 407 17.01 -17.34 -14.15
N LYS A 408 16.00 -18.22 -14.09
CA LYS A 408 15.54 -19.01 -15.25
C LYS A 408 14.72 -18.19 -16.27
N SER A 409 14.60 -16.88 -16.07
CA SER A 409 13.92 -15.97 -16.97
C SER A 409 14.61 -14.62 -17.06
N LYS A 410 15.32 -14.45 -18.18
CA LYS A 410 15.89 -13.19 -18.66
C LYS A 410 14.81 -12.41 -19.44
N CYS A 411 14.93 -11.09 -19.49
CA CYS A 411 14.00 -10.22 -20.21
C CYS A 411 14.76 -9.08 -20.88
N ASP A 412 14.50 -8.84 -22.16
CA ASP A 412 15.14 -7.78 -22.92
C ASP A 412 14.43 -6.44 -22.66
N ASN A 413 14.91 -5.66 -21.69
CA ASN A 413 14.60 -4.24 -21.37
C ASN A 413 13.11 -3.77 -21.32
N LEU A 414 12.14 -4.64 -21.55
CA LEU A 414 10.74 -4.29 -21.77
C LEU A 414 9.93 -4.25 -20.48
N THR A 415 9.17 -3.16 -20.35
CA THR A 415 8.44 -2.76 -19.16
C THR A 415 7.16 -3.58 -18.92
N THR A 416 7.06 -4.19 -17.74
CA THR A 416 5.84 -4.32 -16.89
C THR A 416 4.51 -4.81 -17.47
N ALA A 417 4.47 -5.35 -18.69
CA ALA A 417 3.26 -5.80 -19.39
C ALA A 417 2.71 -7.15 -18.86
N TYR A 418 1.93 -7.14 -17.78
CA TYR A 418 1.35 -8.36 -17.20
C TYR A 418 0.42 -9.08 -18.19
N LYS A 419 0.62 -10.40 -18.39
CA LYS A 419 -0.25 -11.18 -19.29
C LYS A 419 -1.72 -11.17 -18.85
N VAL A 420 -1.98 -11.08 -17.54
CA VAL A 420 -3.33 -11.03 -16.98
C VAL A 420 -4.08 -9.72 -17.24
N SER A 421 -3.37 -8.63 -17.58
CA SER A 421 -3.95 -7.38 -18.12
C SER A 421 -3.93 -7.32 -19.65
N GLY A 422 -3.77 -8.47 -20.34
CA GLY A 422 -3.60 -8.52 -21.79
C GLY A 422 -2.29 -7.91 -22.29
N GLY A 423 -1.28 -7.77 -21.41
CA GLY A 423 -0.04 -7.05 -21.72
C GLY A 423 -0.20 -5.52 -21.72
N ARG A 424 -1.36 -4.99 -21.32
CA ARG A 424 -1.62 -3.55 -21.30
C ARG A 424 -0.99 -2.90 -20.07
N SER A 425 -0.47 -1.69 -20.26
CA SER A 425 0.11 -0.84 -19.20
C SER A 425 -0.97 -0.14 -18.37
N LEU A 426 -0.58 0.39 -17.21
CA LEU A 426 -1.42 1.31 -16.41
C LEU A 426 -1.80 2.55 -17.23
N LEU A 427 -3.04 3.03 -17.11
CA LEU A 427 -3.46 4.29 -17.76
C LEU A 427 -2.72 5.49 -17.14
N PRO A 428 -2.30 6.50 -17.92
CA PRO A 428 -1.68 7.73 -17.40
C PRO A 428 -2.54 8.42 -16.34
N GLU A 429 -3.85 8.48 -16.56
CA GLU A 429 -4.82 9.13 -15.67
C GLU A 429 -4.89 8.38 -14.33
N THR A 430 -4.83 7.04 -14.35
CA THR A 430 -4.78 6.22 -13.13
C THR A 430 -3.50 6.48 -12.33
N ARG A 431 -2.35 6.69 -13.00
CA ARG A 431 -1.09 7.07 -12.32
C ARG A 431 -1.24 8.41 -11.61
N VAL A 432 -1.82 9.41 -12.27
CA VAL A 432 -2.09 10.73 -11.67
C VAL A 432 -3.02 10.62 -10.45
N VAL A 433 -4.11 9.85 -10.53
CA VAL A 433 -5.02 9.59 -9.40
C VAL A 433 -4.27 8.95 -8.22
N ILE A 434 -3.42 7.95 -8.45
CA ILE A 434 -2.62 7.31 -7.39
C ILE A 434 -1.66 8.33 -6.77
N TYR A 435 -0.93 9.11 -7.57
CA TYR A 435 0.00 10.12 -7.05
C TYR A 435 -0.71 11.17 -6.19
N LEU A 436 -1.89 11.65 -6.60
CA LEU A 436 -2.69 12.55 -5.79
C LEU A 436 -3.12 11.90 -4.46
N GLN A 437 -3.55 10.63 -4.47
CA GLN A 437 -3.91 9.87 -3.26
C GLN A 437 -2.71 9.54 -2.34
N PHE A 438 -1.49 9.57 -2.87
CA PHE A 438 -0.23 9.29 -2.17
C PHE A 438 0.62 10.54 -1.89
N TRP A 439 0.22 11.73 -2.32
CA TRP A 439 1.05 12.93 -2.27
C TRP A 439 1.59 13.23 -0.85
N GLU A 440 0.73 13.19 0.17
CA GLU A 440 1.14 13.36 1.57
C GLU A 440 2.11 12.25 2.03
N LEU A 441 1.87 10.99 1.64
CA LEU A 441 2.76 9.88 1.97
C LEU A 441 4.10 9.98 1.26
N CYS A 442 4.14 10.42 0.00
CA CYS A 442 5.40 10.66 -0.72
C CYS A 442 6.23 11.76 -0.05
N ASN A 443 5.60 12.80 0.50
CA ASN A 443 6.28 13.80 1.34
C ASN A 443 6.84 13.18 2.62
N ILE A 444 6.04 12.37 3.34
CA ILE A 444 6.50 11.67 4.55
C ILE A 444 7.64 10.70 4.24
N TRP A 445 7.56 9.93 3.16
CA TRP A 445 8.60 9.00 2.71
C TRP A 445 9.91 9.72 2.38
N ALA A 446 9.83 10.90 1.75
CA ALA A 446 11.00 11.72 1.47
C ALA A 446 11.68 12.22 2.75
N VAL A 447 10.89 12.71 3.72
CA VAL A 447 11.40 13.29 4.97
C VAL A 447 11.86 12.25 5.98
N GLU A 448 11.04 11.24 6.31
CA GLU A 448 11.35 10.25 7.36
C GLU A 448 12.26 9.12 6.86
N PHE A 449 12.08 8.67 5.62
CA PHE A 449 12.74 7.48 5.10
C PHE A 449 13.85 7.79 4.07
N GLY A 450 13.91 9.02 3.54
CA GLY A 450 14.84 9.42 2.46
C GLY A 450 14.43 8.87 1.09
N ILE A 451 13.15 8.51 0.91
CA ILE A 451 12.62 7.84 -0.28
C ILE A 451 11.85 8.85 -1.13
N VAL A 452 12.48 9.25 -2.24
CA VAL A 452 11.99 10.33 -3.11
C VAL A 452 11.43 9.77 -4.42
N TYR A 453 10.19 10.14 -4.72
CA TYR A 453 9.49 9.92 -5.99
C TYR A 453 9.05 11.28 -6.57
N PRO A 454 9.85 11.92 -7.45
CA PRO A 454 9.62 13.30 -7.89
C PRO A 454 8.23 13.52 -8.50
N ASP A 455 7.77 12.61 -9.36
CA ASP A 455 6.47 12.74 -10.03
C ASP A 455 5.30 12.69 -9.04
N CYS A 456 5.42 11.89 -7.97
CA CYS A 456 4.44 11.85 -6.89
C CYS A 456 4.44 13.15 -6.06
N LEU A 457 5.62 13.67 -5.73
CA LEU A 457 5.77 14.92 -4.96
C LEU A 457 5.26 16.15 -5.74
N ASN A 458 5.51 16.19 -7.03
CA ASN A 458 5.20 17.31 -7.91
C ASN A 458 3.81 17.22 -8.56
N VAL A 459 3.03 16.16 -8.29
CA VAL A 459 1.77 15.87 -9.00
C VAL A 459 0.82 17.08 -9.01
N ILE A 460 0.67 17.78 -7.88
CA ILE A 460 -0.19 18.96 -7.74
C ILE A 460 0.21 20.07 -8.72
N ASN A 461 1.51 20.31 -8.87
CA ASN A 461 2.04 21.34 -9.77
C ASN A 461 1.88 20.94 -11.24
N SER A 462 2.05 19.65 -11.56
CA SER A 462 1.86 19.13 -12.92
C SER A 462 0.40 19.01 -13.37
N THR A 463 -0.56 19.10 -12.44
CA THR A 463 -2.01 19.05 -12.74
C THR A 463 -2.70 20.41 -12.69
N ALA A 464 -1.97 21.49 -12.36
CA ALA A 464 -2.50 22.83 -12.48
C ALA A 464 -2.65 23.19 -13.97
N PRO A 465 -3.78 23.78 -14.41
CA PRO A 465 -3.90 24.31 -15.76
C PRO A 465 -2.92 25.48 -15.93
N THR A 466 -2.09 25.40 -16.97
CA THR A 466 -1.21 26.47 -17.46
C THR A 466 -1.96 27.47 -18.31
#